data_AF-A0A5F1Y9S4-F1
#
_entry.id   AF-A0A5F1Y9S4-F1
#
_cell.length_a   1.000
_cell.length_b   1.000
_cell.length_c   1.000
_cell.angle_alpha   90.00
_cell.angle_beta   90.00
_cell.angle_gamma   90.00
#
_symmetry.space_group_name_H-M   'P 1'
#
loop_
_entity.id
_entity.type
_entity.pdbx_description
1 polymer ?
#
loop_
_entity_poly.entity_id
_entity_poly.type
_entity_poly.pdbx_seq_one_letter_code
_entity_poly.pdbx_strand_id
1 'polypeptide(L)'
;MTPILKSFLLGEAHGFRPRILSIFCSLFCASYLFSCTAWPGLTALAKEDSKASNSALSLAPLLLAAGEGNPGNPSGPGDPSTPTVVPCFSSASGCAVFMQAVPNGNLGGVSGADSTCQTAAIGLNAPGVATGSEYKALLMDEVVSRSLTIDWVLYPNTRYYSLNNFNLQLGVTNASAELPANYDNAPDPGLIAMYTGITILPNWAPTAGGTCTSWTTGAPNPNFAMVGVSHVAAGYIDNGGFYACNQAINIYCVQR
;
A
#
# COMPACT_ATOMS: atom_id res chain seq x y z
N MET A 1 16.78 -67.71 15.81
CA MET A 1 15.67 -68.67 15.99
C MET A 1 14.42 -68.05 15.40
N THR A 2 13.97 -68.62 14.29
CA THR A 2 12.76 -68.26 13.52
C THR A 2 11.52 -68.86 14.18
N PRO A 3 10.34 -68.24 14.01
CA PRO A 3 9.22 -68.98 13.41
C PRO A 3 8.47 -68.11 12.38
N ILE A 4 8.37 -68.53 11.12
CA ILE A 4 7.34 -69.39 10.50
C ILE A 4 5.94 -68.74 10.45
N LEU A 5 5.60 -68.34 9.22
CA LEU A 5 4.29 -67.95 8.70
C LEU A 5 3.19 -68.96 9.06
N LYS A 6 1.99 -68.44 9.38
CA LYS A 6 0.72 -69.07 9.00
C LYS A 6 -0.22 -68.04 8.37
N SER A 7 -0.62 -68.41 7.17
CA SER A 7 -1.62 -67.83 6.29
C SER A 7 -3.02 -67.81 6.91
N PHE A 8 -3.76 -66.73 6.68
CA PHE A 8 -5.22 -66.73 6.73
C PHE A 8 -5.79 -66.17 5.41
N LEU A 9 -6.90 -66.78 5.03
CA LEU A 9 -7.48 -66.89 3.71
C LEU A 9 -8.23 -65.64 3.25
N LEU A 10 -8.30 -65.53 1.92
CA LEU A 10 -9.26 -64.73 1.16
C LEU A 10 -10.70 -64.96 1.65
N GLY A 11 -11.43 -63.87 1.83
CA GLY A 11 -12.89 -63.84 1.82
C GLY A 11 -13.38 -62.73 0.89
N GLU A 12 -13.94 -63.13 -0.26
CA GLU A 12 -14.77 -62.26 -1.11
C GLU A 12 -16.09 -61.94 -0.41
N ALA A 13 -16.50 -60.67 -0.42
CA ALA A 13 -17.90 -60.29 -0.24
C ALA A 13 -18.19 -58.95 -0.94
N HIS A 14 -18.84 -59.08 -2.10
CA HIS A 14 -19.83 -58.24 -2.75
C HIS A 14 -20.04 -56.76 -2.37
N GLY A 15 -20.15 -55.96 -3.44
CA GLY A 15 -20.37 -54.53 -3.46
C GLY A 15 -21.64 -54.02 -2.77
N PHE A 16 -21.50 -52.84 -2.19
CA PHE A 16 -22.58 -51.93 -1.88
C PHE A 16 -22.15 -50.49 -2.28
N ARG A 17 -23.07 -49.81 -2.96
CA ARG A 17 -22.92 -48.58 -3.76
C ARG A 17 -22.41 -47.35 -2.99
N PRO A 18 -21.74 -46.39 -3.68
CA PRO A 18 -21.82 -44.97 -3.33
C PRO A 18 -22.62 -44.21 -4.40
N ARG A 19 -23.92 -44.00 -4.16
CA ARG A 19 -24.77 -43.05 -4.92
C ARG A 19 -25.22 -41.91 -3.99
N ILE A 20 -24.26 -41.18 -3.40
CA ILE A 20 -24.55 -39.96 -2.61
C ILE A 20 -23.45 -38.92 -2.82
N LEU A 21 -23.00 -38.73 -4.07
CA LEU A 21 -22.01 -37.68 -4.40
C LEU A 21 -22.27 -37.00 -5.75
N SER A 22 -23.53 -36.87 -6.14
CA SER A 22 -23.93 -36.25 -7.43
C SER A 22 -25.18 -35.36 -7.32
N ILE A 23 -25.52 -34.88 -6.12
CA ILE A 23 -26.70 -34.01 -5.88
C ILE A 23 -26.32 -32.61 -5.34
N PHE A 24 -25.04 -32.34 -5.04
CA PHE A 24 -24.60 -31.00 -4.60
C PHE A 24 -23.99 -30.13 -5.71
N CYS A 25 -23.84 -30.65 -6.94
CA CYS A 25 -23.28 -29.91 -8.07
C CYS A 25 -24.35 -29.20 -8.93
N SER A 26 -25.65 -29.43 -8.68
CA SER A 26 -26.76 -28.87 -9.46
C SER A 26 -27.54 -27.75 -8.75
N LEU A 27 -27.19 -27.41 -7.50
CA LEU A 27 -27.89 -26.39 -6.70
C LEU A 27 -27.18 -25.03 -6.63
N PHE A 28 -25.95 -24.89 -7.15
CA PHE A 28 -25.23 -23.61 -7.19
C PHE A 28 -25.24 -22.89 -8.55
N CYS A 29 -25.78 -23.51 -9.61
CA CYS A 29 -25.92 -22.88 -10.93
C CYS A 29 -27.26 -22.14 -11.13
N ALA A 30 -28.17 -22.14 -10.17
CA ALA A 30 -29.52 -21.59 -10.33
C ALA A 30 -29.76 -20.22 -9.66
N SER A 31 -28.77 -19.63 -8.97
CA SER A 31 -28.95 -18.36 -8.25
C SER A 31 -28.41 -17.12 -8.98
N TYR A 32 -27.88 -17.25 -10.20
CA TYR A 32 -27.29 -16.12 -10.95
C TYR A 32 -28.19 -15.52 -12.04
N LEU A 33 -29.48 -15.85 -12.07
CA LEU A 33 -30.41 -15.37 -13.09
C LEU A 33 -31.56 -14.51 -12.54
N PHE A 34 -31.33 -13.63 -11.56
CA PHE A 34 -32.26 -12.52 -11.30
C PHE A 34 -31.53 -11.36 -10.62
N SER A 35 -31.22 -10.30 -11.38
CA SER A 35 -31.46 -8.89 -10.99
C SER A 35 -30.88 -7.94 -12.04
N CYS A 36 -31.59 -7.79 -13.16
CA CYS A 36 -31.64 -6.51 -13.86
C CYS A 36 -32.94 -5.84 -13.43
N THR A 37 -32.88 -4.66 -12.81
CA THR A 37 -33.80 -3.55 -13.10
C THR A 37 -33.33 -2.25 -12.46
N ALA A 38 -33.10 -1.27 -13.34
CA ALA A 38 -33.55 0.12 -13.25
C ALA A 38 -33.02 1.03 -12.13
N TRP A 39 -32.16 1.98 -12.52
CA TRP A 39 -32.18 3.33 -11.95
C TRP A 39 -32.34 4.35 -13.11
N PRO A 40 -33.35 5.23 -13.06
CA PRO A 40 -33.54 6.28 -14.07
C PRO A 40 -32.59 7.46 -13.85
N GLY A 41 -32.23 8.12 -14.96
CA GLY A 41 -31.37 9.29 -14.94
C GLY A 41 -31.97 10.51 -14.25
N LEU A 42 -31.11 11.52 -14.06
CA LEU A 42 -31.35 12.96 -14.19
C LEU A 42 -30.12 13.68 -13.61
N THR A 43 -29.26 14.24 -14.46
CA THR A 43 -28.50 15.43 -14.08
C THR A 43 -28.55 16.42 -15.22
N ALA A 44 -29.24 17.52 -14.92
CA ALA A 44 -29.52 18.60 -15.83
C ALA A 44 -28.25 19.31 -16.29
N LEU A 45 -28.24 19.64 -17.57
CA LEU A 45 -27.47 20.73 -18.15
C LEU A 45 -27.95 22.05 -17.53
N ALA A 46 -27.05 22.77 -16.87
CA ALA A 46 -27.17 24.20 -16.64
C ALA A 46 -25.83 24.85 -17.04
N LYS A 47 -25.79 25.41 -18.25
CA LYS A 47 -24.76 26.36 -18.67
C LYS A 47 -25.47 27.68 -18.87
N GLU A 48 -25.28 28.59 -17.92
CA GLU A 48 -25.78 29.96 -18.01
C GLU A 48 -24.89 30.77 -18.96
N ASP A 49 -25.54 31.43 -19.91
CA ASP A 49 -25.01 32.59 -20.61
C ASP A 49 -25.01 33.78 -19.63
N SER A 50 -23.85 34.36 -19.36
CA SER A 50 -23.79 35.70 -18.77
C SER A 50 -22.90 36.61 -19.61
N LYS A 51 -23.61 37.50 -20.30
CA LYS A 51 -23.14 38.67 -21.02
C LYS A 51 -22.30 39.59 -20.13
N ALA A 52 -21.31 40.20 -20.79
CA ALA A 52 -20.35 41.19 -20.32
C ALA A 52 -20.83 42.21 -19.28
N SER A 53 -19.94 42.52 -18.34
CA SER A 53 -19.79 43.87 -17.80
C SER A 53 -18.33 44.12 -17.41
N ASN A 54 -17.79 45.22 -17.92
CA ASN A 54 -16.42 45.68 -17.74
C ASN A 54 -16.21 46.16 -16.30
N SER A 55 -15.03 45.88 -15.73
CA SER A 55 -14.37 46.81 -14.80
C SER A 55 -12.88 46.51 -14.75
N ALA A 56 -12.10 47.51 -15.16
CA ALA A 56 -10.66 47.55 -15.15
C ALA A 56 -10.13 47.54 -13.71
N LEU A 57 -9.05 46.79 -13.47
CA LEU A 57 -8.08 47.12 -12.43
C LEU A 57 -6.74 46.42 -12.72
N SER A 58 -5.93 47.15 -13.49
CA SER A 58 -4.50 47.41 -13.30
C SER A 58 -3.71 46.40 -12.45
N LEU A 59 -2.85 45.61 -13.08
CA LEU A 59 -1.56 45.23 -12.50
C LEU A 59 -0.47 45.42 -13.57
N ALA A 60 0.41 46.37 -13.30
CA ALA A 60 1.56 46.71 -14.10
C ALA A 60 2.61 45.57 -14.08
N PRO A 61 3.39 45.38 -15.15
CA PRO A 61 4.51 44.44 -15.15
C PRO A 61 5.73 45.12 -14.49
N LEU A 62 6.25 44.53 -13.41
CA LEU A 62 7.57 44.93 -12.90
C LEU A 62 8.65 44.14 -13.65
N LEU A 63 9.51 44.91 -14.30
CA LEU A 63 10.72 44.50 -15.01
C LEU A 63 11.94 44.67 -14.08
N LEU A 64 13.07 44.03 -14.45
CA LEU A 64 14.46 44.10 -13.92
C LEU A 64 14.79 43.17 -12.73
N ALA A 65 15.97 42.53 -12.64
CA ALA A 65 17.16 42.48 -13.51
C ALA A 65 17.99 41.23 -13.13
N ALA A 66 18.67 40.64 -14.12
CA ALA A 66 19.76 39.69 -13.86
C ALA A 66 20.98 40.49 -13.36
N GLY A 67 21.49 40.15 -12.18
CA GLY A 67 22.74 40.66 -11.62
C GLY A 67 23.76 39.53 -11.52
N GLU A 68 24.91 39.74 -12.15
CA GLU A 68 26.06 38.85 -12.20
C GLU A 68 26.56 38.45 -10.80
N GLY A 69 26.97 37.18 -10.69
CA GLY A 69 27.51 36.61 -9.46
C GLY A 69 28.94 37.08 -9.16
N ASN A 70 29.24 37.23 -7.88
CA ASN A 70 30.59 37.13 -7.34
C ASN A 70 30.54 36.40 -5.97
N PRO A 71 31.46 35.48 -5.67
CA PRO A 71 31.33 34.55 -4.55
C PRO A 71 32.02 35.05 -3.27
N GLY A 72 31.42 34.71 -2.12
CA GLY A 72 32.14 34.55 -0.85
C GLY A 72 31.90 35.62 0.21
N ASN A 73 30.97 35.36 1.14
CA ASN A 73 31.25 35.21 2.58
C ASN A 73 29.97 34.71 3.31
N PRO A 74 30.09 33.88 4.37
CA PRO A 74 28.94 33.27 5.04
C PRO A 74 28.43 34.17 6.18
N SER A 75 27.13 34.05 6.49
CA SER A 75 26.36 34.74 7.54
C SER A 75 25.56 35.96 7.06
N GLY A 76 24.36 35.69 6.53
CA GLY A 76 23.31 36.67 6.32
C GLY A 76 21.96 36.16 6.89
N PRO A 77 21.03 37.05 7.27
CA PRO A 77 19.74 36.70 7.86
C PRO A 77 18.90 35.90 6.85
N GLY A 78 18.16 34.89 7.33
CA GLY A 78 17.39 33.96 6.52
C GLY A 78 16.51 34.64 5.47
N ASP A 79 16.67 34.18 4.24
CA ASP A 79 15.80 34.48 3.11
C ASP A 79 14.35 34.05 3.44
N PRO A 80 13.33 34.93 3.33
CA PRO A 80 11.94 34.59 3.66
C PRO A 80 11.22 33.67 2.66
N SER A 81 11.90 33.09 1.66
CA SER A 81 11.20 32.55 0.47
C SER A 81 11.33 31.06 0.19
N THR A 82 11.96 30.26 1.07
CA THR A 82 11.81 28.79 1.00
C THR A 82 10.75 28.33 1.99
N PRO A 83 9.60 27.78 1.52
CA PRO A 83 8.64 27.13 2.40
C PRO A 83 9.39 26.05 3.17
N THR A 84 9.52 26.24 4.49
CA THR A 84 10.14 25.22 5.33
C THR A 84 9.17 24.06 5.43
N VAL A 85 9.52 22.91 4.84
CA VAL A 85 8.73 21.70 4.94
C VAL A 85 8.75 21.25 6.40
N VAL A 86 7.61 21.36 7.09
CA VAL A 86 7.50 20.84 8.46
C VAL A 86 7.32 19.33 8.37
N PRO A 87 8.22 18.52 8.98
CA PRO A 87 8.09 17.08 8.94
C PRO A 87 6.81 16.59 9.61
N CYS A 88 6.17 15.55 9.07
CA CYS A 88 4.90 15.08 9.61
C CYS A 88 5.01 14.55 11.06
N PHE A 89 6.18 14.05 11.46
CA PHE A 89 6.44 13.54 12.81
C PHE A 89 6.40 14.62 13.91
N SER A 90 6.66 15.89 13.56
CA SER A 90 6.59 17.00 14.51
C SER A 90 5.22 17.68 14.51
N SER A 91 4.34 17.28 13.60
CA SER A 91 2.98 17.79 13.52
C SER A 91 2.05 17.10 14.52
N ALA A 92 1.11 17.84 15.10
CA ALA A 92 0.05 17.26 15.94
C ALA A 92 -0.86 16.30 15.15
N SER A 93 -0.90 16.45 13.82
CA SER A 93 -1.69 15.64 12.90
C SER A 93 -1.06 14.28 12.57
N GLY A 94 0.20 14.05 12.93
CA GLY A 94 0.95 12.85 12.55
C GLY A 94 1.20 12.72 11.04
N CYS A 95 1.52 11.51 10.61
CA CYS A 95 1.87 11.18 9.22
C CYS A 95 0.75 10.40 8.53
N ALA A 96 0.59 10.59 7.23
CA ALA A 96 -0.40 9.89 6.43
C ALA A 96 0.12 8.55 5.87
N VAL A 97 -0.78 7.57 5.75
CA VAL A 97 -0.61 6.33 5.01
C VAL A 97 -1.79 6.16 4.07
N PHE A 98 -1.54 5.72 2.85
CA PHE A 98 -2.60 5.30 1.93
C PHE A 98 -2.18 4.09 1.11
N MET A 99 -3.15 3.49 0.44
CA MET A 99 -2.99 2.30 -0.38
C MET A 99 -2.97 2.69 -1.85
N GLN A 100 -2.04 2.14 -2.61
CA GLN A 100 -1.90 2.38 -4.05
C GLN A 100 -1.91 1.06 -4.80
N ALA A 101 -2.81 0.92 -5.77
CA ALA A 101 -2.84 -0.24 -6.65
C ALA A 101 -1.63 -0.26 -7.58
N VAL A 102 -1.05 -1.44 -7.76
CA VAL A 102 0.09 -1.71 -8.65
C VAL A 102 -0.22 -2.90 -9.56
N PRO A 103 0.29 -2.92 -10.80
CA PRO A 103 -0.07 -3.96 -11.75
C PRO A 103 0.52 -5.33 -11.41
N ASN A 104 1.67 -5.38 -10.71
CA ASN A 104 2.39 -6.58 -10.29
C ASN A 104 3.54 -6.19 -9.34
N GLY A 105 4.33 -7.17 -8.90
CA GLY A 105 5.48 -7.01 -8.00
C GLY A 105 6.76 -6.44 -8.64
N ASN A 106 6.80 -6.20 -9.95
CA ASN A 106 7.87 -5.43 -10.57
C ASN A 106 7.57 -3.94 -10.40
N LEU A 107 8.10 -3.38 -9.32
CA LEU A 107 7.95 -1.97 -8.98
C LEU A 107 9.12 -1.13 -9.51
N GLY A 108 10.07 -1.72 -10.25
CA GLY A 108 11.32 -1.05 -10.61
C GLY A 108 12.30 -0.93 -9.45
N GLY A 109 12.25 -1.88 -8.50
CA GLY A 109 12.97 -1.81 -7.24
C GLY A 109 12.34 -0.87 -6.22
N VAL A 110 13.00 -0.68 -5.08
CA VAL A 110 12.54 0.20 -4.00
C VAL A 110 12.34 1.64 -4.48
N SER A 111 13.25 2.15 -5.30
CA SER A 111 13.15 3.52 -5.85
C SER A 111 11.95 3.70 -6.78
N GLY A 112 11.62 2.70 -7.61
CA GLY A 112 10.43 2.77 -8.46
C GLY A 112 9.12 2.65 -7.66
N ALA A 113 9.13 1.88 -6.57
CA ALA A 113 8.01 1.84 -5.63
C ALA A 113 7.78 3.19 -4.94
N ASP A 114 8.85 3.87 -4.51
CA ASP A 114 8.75 5.22 -3.95
C ASP A 114 8.26 6.23 -4.98
N SER A 115 8.75 6.17 -6.22
CA SER A 115 8.27 7.03 -7.31
C SER A 115 6.77 6.83 -7.58
N THR A 116 6.29 5.58 -7.49
CA THR A 116 4.88 5.24 -7.59
C THR A 116 4.08 5.89 -6.46
N CYS A 117 4.57 5.81 -5.21
CA CYS A 117 3.93 6.44 -4.07
C CYS A 117 3.92 7.97 -4.14
N GLN A 118 5.03 8.59 -4.54
CA GLN A 118 5.10 10.04 -4.72
C GLN A 118 4.11 10.53 -5.79
N THR A 119 4.04 9.83 -6.92
CA THR A 119 3.11 10.16 -8.01
C THR A 119 1.66 10.03 -7.54
N ALA A 120 1.34 8.96 -6.82
CA ALA A 120 0.01 8.74 -6.27
C ALA A 120 -0.36 9.82 -5.23
N ALA A 121 0.58 10.20 -4.37
CA ALA A 121 0.37 11.25 -3.37
C ALA A 121 0.05 12.61 -4.00
N ILE A 122 0.74 12.96 -5.09
CA ILE A 122 0.45 14.17 -5.87
C ILE A 122 -0.96 14.07 -6.46
N GLY A 123 -1.32 12.94 -7.07
CA GLY A 123 -2.64 12.73 -7.67
C GLY A 123 -3.78 12.81 -6.65
N LEU A 124 -3.53 12.38 -5.40
CA LEU A 124 -4.50 12.41 -4.30
C LEU A 124 -4.53 13.75 -3.55
N ASN A 125 -3.62 14.70 -3.87
CA ASN A 125 -3.36 15.87 -3.04
C ASN A 125 -3.15 15.49 -1.56
N ALA A 126 -2.35 14.44 -1.33
CA ALA A 126 -2.12 13.91 0.00
C ALA A 126 -1.45 14.96 0.93
N PRO A 127 -1.63 14.86 2.26
CA PRO A 127 -1.10 15.84 3.20
C PRO A 127 0.37 16.18 2.98
N GLY A 128 0.70 17.46 2.98
CA GLY A 128 2.07 17.97 2.86
C GLY A 128 2.70 17.87 1.46
N VAL A 129 2.09 17.19 0.48
CA VAL A 129 2.71 17.00 -0.85
C VAL A 129 2.95 18.33 -1.58
N ALA A 130 2.00 19.27 -1.48
CA ALA A 130 2.12 20.60 -2.08
C ALA A 130 3.20 21.48 -1.41
N THR A 131 3.57 21.14 -0.17
CA THR A 131 4.62 21.80 0.60
C THR A 131 5.92 21.00 0.62
N GLY A 132 6.04 19.94 -0.20
CA GLY A 132 7.28 19.19 -0.37
C GLY A 132 7.46 17.96 0.52
N SER A 133 6.41 17.41 1.15
CA SER A 133 6.49 16.09 1.79
C SER A 133 6.76 14.99 0.76
N GLU A 134 7.56 14.01 1.17
CA GLU A 134 7.85 12.83 0.37
C GLU A 134 6.88 11.70 0.73
N TYR A 135 6.64 10.79 -0.20
CA TYR A 135 5.85 9.59 0.02
C TYR A 135 6.61 8.37 -0.47
N LYS A 136 6.86 7.44 0.45
CA LYS A 136 7.69 6.25 0.22
C LYS A 136 6.87 4.98 0.41
N ALA A 137 7.24 3.93 -0.31
CA ALA A 137 6.58 2.63 -0.21
C ALA A 137 6.98 1.89 1.07
N LEU A 138 6.01 1.46 1.87
CA LEU A 138 6.25 0.61 3.05
C LEU A 138 6.48 -0.82 2.62
N LEU A 139 7.71 -1.10 2.25
CA LEU A 139 8.20 -2.42 1.88
C LEU A 139 9.62 -2.61 2.39
N MET A 140 10.05 -3.86 2.54
CA MET A 140 11.44 -4.23 2.79
C MET A 140 12.03 -4.93 1.58
N ASP A 141 13.36 -4.93 1.51
CA ASP A 141 14.10 -5.54 0.43
C ASP A 141 15.13 -6.54 0.95
N GLU A 142 15.25 -7.68 0.26
CA GLU A 142 16.11 -8.79 0.66
C GLU A 142 17.59 -8.55 0.29
N VAL A 143 17.89 -7.67 -0.67
CA VAL A 143 19.27 -7.22 -0.95
C VAL A 143 19.66 -5.98 -0.14
N VAL A 144 18.87 -5.64 0.88
CA VAL A 144 19.16 -4.63 1.89
C VAL A 144 19.24 -3.20 1.33
N SER A 145 18.55 -2.90 0.22
CA SER A 145 18.36 -1.50 -0.20
C SER A 145 17.38 -0.74 0.71
N ARG A 146 16.51 -1.46 1.44
CA ARG A 146 15.64 -0.94 2.48
C ARG A 146 15.47 -1.92 3.64
N SER A 147 15.75 -1.44 4.85
CA SER A 147 15.59 -2.13 6.13
C SER A 147 15.29 -1.13 7.25
N LEU A 148 15.13 -1.56 8.50
CA LEU A 148 14.94 -0.63 9.63
C LEU A 148 16.10 0.36 9.83
N THR A 149 17.31 0.02 9.38
CA THR A 149 18.50 0.86 9.54
C THR A 149 18.94 1.55 8.24
N ILE A 150 18.38 1.16 7.10
CA ILE A 150 18.75 1.67 5.78
C ILE A 150 17.48 2.13 5.07
N ASP A 151 17.42 3.42 4.80
CA ASP A 151 16.35 4.03 3.99
C ASP A 151 14.91 3.75 4.49
N TRP A 152 14.76 3.59 5.80
CA TRP A 152 13.49 3.26 6.42
C TRP A 152 12.44 4.37 6.26
N VAL A 153 11.18 3.96 6.12
CA VAL A 153 10.09 4.88 5.75
C VAL A 153 9.28 5.41 6.93
N LEU A 154 9.28 4.71 8.06
CA LEU A 154 8.53 5.17 9.23
C LEU A 154 9.43 6.02 10.15
N TYR A 155 8.85 7.02 10.80
CA TYR A 155 9.48 7.75 11.89
C TYR A 155 9.27 7.00 13.21
N PRO A 156 10.22 7.03 14.14
CA PRO A 156 10.03 6.44 15.47
C PRO A 156 9.04 7.25 16.29
N ASN A 157 8.31 6.61 17.21
CA ASN A 157 7.37 7.25 18.14
C ASN A 157 6.35 8.19 17.48
N THR A 158 5.91 7.87 16.26
CA THR A 158 5.12 8.76 15.40
C THR A 158 3.75 8.17 15.13
N ARG A 159 2.72 9.02 15.15
CA ARG A 159 1.35 8.62 14.83
C ARG A 159 1.15 8.54 13.33
N TYR A 160 0.53 7.46 12.86
CA TYR A 160 0.17 7.25 11.48
C TYR A 160 -1.35 7.13 11.31
N TYR A 161 -1.88 7.72 10.25
CA TYR A 161 -3.32 7.77 9.96
C TYR A 161 -3.58 7.25 8.55
N SER A 162 -4.60 6.41 8.39
CA SER A 162 -4.98 5.89 7.08
C SER A 162 -5.91 6.86 6.36
N LEU A 163 -5.52 7.31 5.17
CA LEU A 163 -6.40 8.09 4.30
C LEU A 163 -7.54 7.22 3.72
N ASN A 164 -7.31 5.91 3.59
CA ASN A 164 -8.32 4.98 3.08
C ASN A 164 -9.43 4.67 4.07
N ASN A 165 -9.14 4.78 5.38
CA ASN A 165 -10.10 4.57 6.45
C ASN A 165 -10.46 5.88 7.15
N PHE A 166 -10.87 6.89 6.38
CA PHE A 166 -11.38 8.16 6.90
C PHE A 166 -10.46 8.90 7.90
N ASN A 167 -9.15 8.87 7.69
CA ASN A 167 -8.13 9.40 8.61
C ASN A 167 -8.15 8.73 9.99
N LEU A 168 -8.57 7.46 10.07
CA LEU A 168 -8.49 6.69 11.29
C LEU A 168 -7.02 6.47 11.66
N GLN A 169 -6.70 6.67 12.94
CA GLN A 169 -5.36 6.39 13.44
C GLN A 169 -5.08 4.90 13.24
N LEU A 170 -4.06 4.59 12.43
CA LEU A 170 -3.47 3.27 12.39
C LEU A 170 -2.90 3.04 13.77
N GLY A 171 -1.84 3.78 14.11
CA GLY A 171 -1.11 3.60 15.34
C GLY A 171 -0.01 4.56 15.63
N VAL A 172 0.81 4.16 16.60
CA VAL A 172 2.03 4.86 16.99
C VAL A 172 3.19 3.89 16.87
N THR A 173 4.17 4.24 16.04
CA THR A 173 5.39 3.44 15.91
C THR A 173 6.17 3.41 17.22
N ASN A 174 6.95 2.34 17.44
CA ASN A 174 7.88 2.24 18.56
C ASN A 174 9.18 3.02 18.27
N ALA A 175 10.16 2.92 19.18
CA ALA A 175 11.47 3.56 19.03
C ALA A 175 12.30 3.02 17.85
N SER A 176 12.00 1.81 17.38
CA SER A 176 12.59 1.21 16.16
C SER A 176 11.86 1.61 14.88
N ALA A 177 10.88 2.51 14.98
CA ALA A 177 10.01 2.91 13.88
C ALA A 177 9.20 1.74 13.27
N GLU A 178 8.76 0.80 14.10
CA GLU A 178 7.87 -0.31 13.71
C GLU A 178 6.47 -0.06 14.29
N LEU A 179 5.41 -0.50 13.60
CA LEU A 179 4.05 -0.46 14.14
C LEU A 179 3.84 -1.69 15.07
N PRO A 180 3.55 -1.49 16.36
CA PRO A 180 3.48 -2.58 17.34
C PRO A 180 2.24 -3.46 17.14
N ALA A 181 2.36 -4.77 17.38
CA ALA A 181 1.30 -5.75 17.16
C ALA A 181 0.08 -5.68 18.12
N ASN A 182 0.08 -4.77 19.10
CA ASN A 182 -0.90 -4.80 20.21
C ASN A 182 -1.93 -3.68 20.15
N TYR A 183 -1.70 -2.72 19.25
CA TYR A 183 -2.62 -1.65 18.92
C TYR A 183 -2.54 -1.52 17.42
N ASP A 184 -3.68 -1.36 16.76
CA ASP A 184 -3.88 -0.46 15.63
C ASP A 184 -5.14 -0.83 14.85
N ASN A 185 -5.86 0.19 14.40
CA ASN A 185 -6.99 -0.03 13.53
C ASN A 185 -6.53 -0.56 12.17
N ALA A 186 -7.42 -1.29 11.50
CA ALA A 186 -7.21 -1.73 10.12
C ALA A 186 -7.01 -0.53 9.18
N PRO A 187 -5.99 -0.54 8.29
CA PRO A 187 -5.83 0.48 7.25
C PRO A 187 -7.02 0.68 6.33
N ASP A 188 -7.83 -0.35 6.12
CA ASP A 188 -9.08 -0.28 5.36
C ASP A 188 -9.99 -1.41 5.85
N PRO A 189 -11.31 -1.18 6.02
CA PRO A 189 -12.23 -2.23 6.45
C PRO A 189 -12.43 -3.35 5.41
N GLY A 190 -12.09 -3.10 4.14
CA GLY A 190 -12.11 -4.08 3.06
C GLY A 190 -10.92 -5.04 3.08
N LEU A 191 -11.12 -6.23 2.52
CA LEU A 191 -10.06 -7.23 2.35
C LEU A 191 -9.20 -6.88 1.13
N ILE A 192 -8.09 -6.17 1.36
CA ILE A 192 -7.16 -5.74 0.31
C ILE A 192 -5.76 -6.26 0.60
N ALA A 193 -5.18 -6.99 -0.36
CA ALA A 193 -3.83 -7.52 -0.29
C ALA A 193 -2.79 -6.44 -0.62
N MET A 194 -1.67 -6.48 0.10
CA MET A 194 -0.60 -5.48 0.04
C MET A 194 0.76 -6.15 -0.09
N TYR A 195 1.53 -5.83 -1.12
CA TYR A 195 2.95 -6.19 -1.15
C TYR A 195 3.69 -5.45 -0.03
N THR A 196 4.39 -6.20 0.82
CA THR A 196 5.20 -5.62 1.91
C THR A 196 6.61 -6.20 1.93
N GLY A 197 6.77 -7.50 1.71
CA GLY A 197 8.07 -8.16 1.87
C GLY A 197 8.59 -8.14 3.30
N ILE A 198 7.73 -7.88 4.28
CA ILE A 198 8.08 -7.74 5.70
C ILE A 198 7.55 -8.96 6.46
N THR A 199 8.33 -9.51 7.38
CA THR A 199 7.89 -10.44 8.43
C THR A 199 8.00 -9.73 9.79
N ILE A 200 7.01 -9.82 10.66
CA ILE A 200 6.95 -9.02 11.91
C ILE A 200 7.55 -9.69 13.16
N LEU A 201 8.00 -10.94 13.10
CA LEU A 201 8.46 -11.70 14.27
C LEU A 201 9.95 -12.07 14.21
N PRO A 202 10.76 -11.84 15.27
CA PRO A 202 10.44 -11.10 16.50
C PRO A 202 10.48 -9.56 16.35
N ASN A 203 11.07 -9.05 15.26
CA ASN A 203 11.07 -7.66 14.84
C ASN A 203 10.81 -7.64 13.32
N TRP A 204 10.49 -6.48 12.77
CA TRP A 204 10.33 -6.33 11.33
C TRP A 204 11.64 -6.64 10.58
N ALA A 205 11.55 -7.60 9.65
CA ALA A 205 12.68 -8.03 8.84
C ALA A 205 12.24 -8.30 7.39
N PRO A 206 13.16 -8.16 6.40
CA PRO A 206 12.88 -8.58 5.04
C PRO A 206 12.56 -10.08 5.00
N THR A 207 11.54 -10.44 4.24
CA THR A 207 11.16 -11.85 4.03
C THR A 207 12.03 -12.44 2.93
N ALA A 208 12.84 -13.44 3.24
CA ALA A 208 13.68 -14.12 2.26
C ALA A 208 12.82 -14.78 1.16
N GLY A 209 13.12 -14.47 -0.11
CA GLY A 209 12.32 -14.92 -1.26
C GLY A 209 10.92 -14.31 -1.33
N GLY A 210 10.65 -13.29 -0.51
CA GLY A 210 9.35 -12.67 -0.31
C GLY A 210 9.27 -11.22 -0.80
N THR A 211 10.13 -10.81 -1.73
CA THR A 211 10.20 -9.43 -2.22
C THR A 211 10.06 -9.32 -3.73
N CYS A 212 9.61 -10.37 -4.42
CA CYS A 212 9.60 -10.36 -5.89
C CYS A 212 10.98 -10.04 -6.50
N THR A 213 12.01 -10.71 -5.99
CA THR A 213 13.42 -10.50 -6.39
C THR A 213 13.76 -9.01 -6.29
N SER A 214 13.65 -8.47 -5.07
CA SER A 214 13.90 -7.05 -4.80
C SER A 214 13.03 -6.09 -5.61
N TRP A 215 11.77 -6.47 -5.79
CA TRP A 215 10.74 -5.69 -6.47
C TRP A 215 11.06 -5.41 -7.94
N THR A 216 11.79 -6.33 -8.59
CA THR A 216 12.19 -6.22 -10.00
C THR A 216 11.52 -7.25 -10.89
N THR A 217 10.78 -8.22 -10.33
CA THR A 217 10.07 -9.24 -11.10
C THR A 217 8.56 -9.17 -10.93
N GLY A 218 7.85 -9.25 -12.05
CA GLY A 218 6.39 -9.33 -12.12
C GLY A 218 5.94 -10.67 -12.69
N ALA A 219 6.88 -11.61 -12.88
CA ALA A 219 6.59 -12.94 -13.37
C ALA A 219 5.93 -13.79 -12.27
N PRO A 220 5.13 -14.81 -12.64
CA PRO A 220 4.59 -15.76 -11.67
C PRO A 220 5.71 -16.66 -11.10
N ASN A 221 5.34 -17.83 -10.59
CA ASN A 221 6.23 -18.87 -10.05
C ASN A 221 7.58 -18.98 -10.83
N PRO A 222 8.71 -19.10 -10.12
CA PRO A 222 8.85 -19.32 -8.68
C PRO A 222 8.87 -18.02 -7.84
N ASN A 223 8.51 -16.87 -8.41
CA ASN A 223 8.62 -15.59 -7.74
C ASN A 223 7.40 -15.29 -6.88
N PHE A 224 7.63 -14.96 -5.61
CA PHE A 224 6.59 -14.60 -4.66
C PHE A 224 6.97 -13.36 -3.86
N ALA A 225 5.97 -12.73 -3.25
CA ALA A 225 6.15 -11.73 -2.23
C ALA A 225 5.33 -12.02 -0.98
N MET A 226 5.89 -11.65 0.17
CA MET A 226 5.14 -11.57 1.42
C MET A 226 4.16 -10.42 1.33
N VAL A 227 2.93 -10.71 1.76
CA VAL A 227 1.79 -9.84 1.62
C VAL A 227 1.09 -9.63 2.97
N GLY A 228 0.68 -8.38 3.21
CA GLY A 228 -0.23 -8.00 4.27
C GLY A 228 -1.69 -7.91 3.80
N VAL A 229 -2.63 -7.81 4.73
CA VAL A 229 -4.06 -7.65 4.44
C VAL A 229 -4.69 -6.51 5.24
N SER A 230 -5.29 -5.54 4.58
CA SER A 230 -5.72 -4.26 5.18
C SER A 230 -6.77 -4.38 6.29
N HIS A 231 -7.67 -5.36 6.25
CA HIS A 231 -8.76 -5.49 7.24
C HIS A 231 -8.35 -6.04 8.61
N VAL A 232 -7.11 -6.56 8.74
CA VAL A 232 -6.66 -7.19 9.99
C VAL A 232 -5.90 -6.18 10.83
N ALA A 233 -6.53 -5.72 11.91
CA ALA A 233 -5.86 -4.96 12.97
C ALA A 233 -4.60 -5.71 13.43
N ALA A 234 -3.48 -5.00 13.58
CA ALA A 234 -2.17 -5.54 13.96
C ALA A 234 -1.56 -6.66 13.06
N GLY A 235 -2.26 -7.13 12.01
CA GLY A 235 -1.78 -8.15 11.07
C GLY A 235 -1.64 -7.64 9.63
N TYR A 236 -1.90 -6.36 9.38
CA TYR A 236 -2.00 -5.82 8.04
C TYR A 236 -0.67 -5.72 7.26
N ILE A 237 0.44 -6.13 7.87
CA ILE A 237 1.79 -6.13 7.28
C ILE A 237 2.18 -7.49 6.68
N ASP A 238 1.89 -8.61 7.35
CA ASP A 238 2.38 -9.94 6.92
C ASP A 238 1.37 -11.10 7.09
N ASN A 239 0.10 -10.81 7.39
CA ASN A 239 -0.93 -11.84 7.60
C ASN A 239 -1.52 -12.41 6.30
N GLY A 240 -1.17 -11.87 5.13
CA GLY A 240 -1.67 -12.33 3.84
C GLY A 240 -0.94 -13.55 3.27
N GLY A 241 0.25 -13.88 3.78
CA GLY A 241 1.08 -14.97 3.26
C GLY A 241 1.79 -14.60 1.96
N PHE A 242 2.09 -15.60 1.12
CA PHE A 242 2.84 -15.40 -0.13
C PHE A 242 1.92 -15.31 -1.35
N TYR A 243 2.07 -14.26 -2.13
CA TYR A 243 1.38 -14.08 -3.41
C TYR A 243 2.38 -14.14 -4.56
N ALA A 244 1.94 -14.69 -5.69
CA ALA A 244 2.76 -14.70 -6.91
C ALA A 244 2.98 -13.26 -7.39
N CYS A 245 4.18 -12.96 -7.89
CA CYS A 245 4.54 -11.59 -8.24
C CYS A 245 3.80 -11.01 -9.44
N ASN A 246 3.01 -11.80 -10.17
CA ASN A 246 2.19 -11.34 -11.28
C ASN A 246 0.80 -10.84 -10.87
N GLN A 247 0.47 -10.83 -9.58
CA GLN A 247 -0.83 -10.40 -9.09
C GLN A 247 -0.91 -8.87 -9.03
N ALA A 248 -2.01 -8.31 -9.55
CA ALA A 248 -2.34 -6.90 -9.39
C ALA A 248 -2.96 -6.69 -8.00
N ILE A 249 -2.14 -6.22 -7.06
CA ILE A 249 -2.55 -5.90 -5.69
C ILE A 249 -2.03 -4.50 -5.31
N ASN A 250 -1.99 -4.16 -4.03
CA ASN A 250 -1.66 -2.81 -3.58
C ASN A 250 -0.29 -2.74 -2.90
N ILE A 251 0.20 -1.54 -2.67
CA ILE A 251 1.30 -1.20 -1.76
C ILE A 251 0.81 -0.13 -0.79
N TYR A 252 1.44 -0.06 0.39
CA TYR A 252 1.26 1.06 1.30
C TYR A 252 2.24 2.18 0.94
N CYS A 253 1.72 3.41 0.84
CA CYS A 253 2.46 4.63 0.62
C CYS A 253 2.39 5.50 1.87
N VAL A 254 3.55 5.90 2.37
CA VAL A 254 3.70 6.53 3.68
C VAL A 254 4.36 7.89 3.53
N GLN A 255 3.78 8.90 4.18
CA GLN A 255 4.36 10.23 4.27
C GLN A 255 5.67 10.19 5.05
N ARG A 256 6.71 10.73 4.43
CA ARG A 256 8.06 10.90 4.94
C ARG A 256 8.46 12.38 4.87
#